data_AF-A0A849L2M8-F1
#
_entry.id   AF-A0A849L2M8-F1
#
_cell.length_a   1.000
_cell.length_b   1.000
_cell.length_c   1.000
_cell.angle_alpha   90.00
_cell.angle_beta   90.00
_cell.angle_gamma   90.00
#
_symmetry.space_group_name_H-M   'P 1'
#
loop_
_entity.id
_entity.type
_entity.pdbx_description
1 polymer ?
#
loop_
_entity_poly.entity_id
_entity_poly.type
_entity_poly.pdbx_seq_one_letter_code
_entity_poly.pdbx_strand_id
1 'polypeptide(L)'
;MVESPDAAMFCGAFRPPWSSGSETAAVNHGRKKDEAERRPGHDIPPGVHGQKENGMSRNQKKIEVLSREIEQKKALLSDLAQKAKEESRRADARRKIIYGGAFLAFLETVPAEQAPRIKARIDAMITNRKDRHFLGLPEL
;
A
#
# COMPACT_ATOMS: atom_id res chain seq x y z
N MET A 1 -1.96 -48.18 -26.17
CA MET A 1 -0.52 -47.80 -26.14
C MET A 1 -0.31 -46.74 -27.20
N VAL A 2 -0.26 -45.47 -26.77
CA VAL A 2 0.36 -44.36 -27.51
C VAL A 2 1.01 -43.51 -26.42
N GLU A 3 2.33 -43.47 -26.44
CA GLU A 3 3.19 -42.69 -25.54
C GLU A 3 3.53 -41.34 -26.18
N SER A 4 3.89 -40.38 -25.31
CA SER A 4 4.71 -39.14 -25.53
C SER A 4 3.97 -37.81 -25.34
N PRO A 5 4.66 -36.71 -24.98
CA PRO A 5 5.36 -36.46 -23.70
C PRO A 5 5.17 -34.99 -23.20
N ASP A 6 5.91 -34.61 -22.17
CA ASP A 6 6.28 -33.23 -21.77
C ASP A 6 5.20 -32.29 -21.20
N ALA A 7 5.12 -32.26 -19.87
CA ALA A 7 4.71 -31.08 -19.11
C ALA A 7 5.78 -30.74 -18.06
N ALA A 8 6.92 -30.25 -18.55
CA ALA A 8 7.89 -29.58 -17.73
C ALA A 8 7.40 -28.16 -17.39
N MET A 9 7.63 -27.78 -16.13
CA MET A 9 7.91 -26.40 -15.70
C MET A 9 6.75 -25.39 -15.68
N PHE A 10 6.20 -25.13 -14.47
CA PHE A 10 6.19 -23.77 -13.92
C PHE A 10 5.93 -23.78 -12.40
N CYS A 11 6.93 -24.18 -11.61
CA CYS A 11 7.01 -23.79 -10.20
C CYS A 11 7.47 -22.33 -10.12
N GLY A 12 6.56 -21.40 -10.37
CA GLY A 12 6.78 -19.96 -10.21
C GLY A 12 6.37 -19.51 -8.82
N ALA A 13 7.33 -19.41 -7.91
CA ALA A 13 7.15 -18.83 -6.59
C ALA A 13 6.63 -17.38 -6.70
N PHE A 14 5.46 -17.13 -6.12
CA PHE A 14 4.86 -15.81 -5.96
C PHE A 14 5.71 -15.00 -4.95
N ARG A 15 6.68 -14.22 -5.45
CA ARG A 15 7.46 -13.28 -4.65
C ARG A 15 6.71 -11.95 -4.56
N PRO A 16 6.27 -11.51 -3.36
CA PRO A 16 5.65 -10.20 -3.19
C PRO A 16 6.68 -9.06 -3.34
N PRO A 17 6.27 -7.87 -3.84
CA PRO A 17 7.17 -6.81 -4.33
C PRO A 17 7.79 -5.91 -3.24
N TRP A 18 7.97 -6.41 -2.02
CA TRP A 18 8.50 -5.63 -0.89
C TRP A 18 9.58 -6.42 -0.15
N SER A 19 10.60 -6.84 -0.89
CA SER A 19 11.85 -7.33 -0.33
C SER A 19 12.97 -6.41 -0.80
N SER A 20 13.02 -5.22 -0.21
CA SER A 20 14.20 -4.35 -0.26
C SER A 20 15.04 -4.63 0.99
N GLY A 21 15.96 -5.58 0.85
CA GLY A 21 17.07 -5.72 1.78
C GLY A 21 17.92 -4.45 1.77
N SER A 22 18.33 -4.02 2.96
CA SER A 22 19.56 -3.25 3.13
C SER A 22 20.12 -3.56 4.51
N GLU A 23 21.01 -4.56 4.53
CA GLU A 23 22.10 -4.60 5.50
C GLU A 23 22.96 -3.37 5.28
N THR A 24 23.12 -2.54 6.31
CA THR A 24 24.33 -1.74 6.46
C THR A 24 24.75 -1.77 7.92
N ALA A 25 25.73 -2.62 8.20
CA ALA A 25 26.58 -2.53 9.36
C ALA A 25 27.36 -1.21 9.31
N ALA A 26 27.12 -0.31 10.28
CA ALA A 26 27.96 0.86 10.48
C ALA A 26 28.93 0.58 11.63
N VAL A 27 30.14 0.22 11.21
CA VAL A 27 31.35 0.05 12.01
C VAL A 27 31.79 1.42 12.56
N ASN A 28 31.91 1.52 13.88
CA ASN A 28 32.38 2.73 14.58
C ASN A 28 33.92 2.70 14.66
N HIS A 29 34.62 3.42 13.77
CA HIS A 29 36.07 3.65 13.89
C HIS A 29 36.34 4.91 14.71
N GLY A 30 37.11 4.74 15.79
CA GLY A 30 37.56 5.82 16.63
C GLY A 30 38.47 6.81 15.91
N ARG A 31 38.42 8.06 16.38
CA ARG A 31 39.47 9.07 16.16
C ARG A 31 39.81 9.70 17.51
N LYS A 32 40.90 9.22 18.12
CA LYS A 32 41.72 10.00 19.05
C LYS A 32 42.82 10.69 18.24
N LYS A 33 43.43 11.72 18.87
CA LYS A 33 44.67 12.44 18.52
C LYS A 33 44.51 13.60 17.53
N ASP A 34 45.11 14.76 17.72
CA ASP A 34 46.05 15.27 18.73
C ASP A 34 45.95 16.82 18.74
N GLU A 35 46.51 17.39 19.79
CA GLU A 35 46.76 18.82 20.05
C GLU A 35 47.34 19.58 18.86
N ALA A 36 46.91 20.84 18.71
CA ALA A 36 47.70 21.86 18.02
C ALA A 36 47.57 23.21 18.76
N GLU A 37 48.66 23.55 19.45
CA GLU A 37 49.19 24.88 19.76
C GLU A 37 48.24 26.01 20.17
N ARG A 38 48.28 26.30 21.48
CA ARG A 38 48.16 27.66 22.01
C ARG A 38 49.36 28.51 21.53
N ARG A 39 49.08 29.63 20.86
CA ARG A 39 49.97 30.81 20.87
C ARG A 39 49.23 32.01 21.45
N PRO A 40 49.90 32.84 22.28
CA PRO A 40 49.28 33.94 22.98
C PRO A 40 49.35 35.24 22.17
N GLY A 41 48.34 36.10 22.36
CA GLY A 41 48.47 37.55 22.18
C GLY A 41 48.22 38.10 20.78
N HIS A 42 46.94 38.30 20.44
CA HIS A 42 46.56 39.51 19.70
C HIS A 42 45.14 39.91 20.07
N ASP A 43 45.03 40.90 20.95
CA ASP A 43 43.78 41.56 21.31
C ASP A 43 43.25 42.31 20.09
N ILE A 44 42.46 41.62 19.27
CA ILE A 44 41.63 42.24 18.27
C ILE A 44 40.36 42.74 18.99
N PRO A 45 40.06 44.04 18.99
CA PRO A 45 38.85 44.56 19.62
C PRO A 45 37.60 43.89 19.00
N PRO A 46 36.52 43.67 19.76
CA PRO A 46 35.27 43.13 19.23
C PRO A 46 34.61 44.18 18.32
N GLY A 47 35.09 44.22 17.08
CA GLY A 47 34.48 44.94 15.98
C GLY A 47 33.14 44.29 15.71
N VAL A 48 32.10 45.05 16.02
CA VAL A 48 30.68 44.83 15.73
C VAL A 48 30.50 44.53 14.24
N HIS A 49 30.73 43.28 13.83
CA HIS A 49 30.23 42.79 12.56
C HIS A 49 28.77 42.45 12.76
N GLY A 50 27.95 43.43 12.34
CA GLY A 50 26.50 43.43 12.42
C GLY A 50 25.91 42.07 12.14
N GLN A 51 24.91 41.74 12.96
CA GLN A 51 23.96 40.68 12.72
C GLN A 51 23.55 40.71 11.24
N LYS A 52 24.18 39.84 10.42
CA LYS A 52 23.60 39.50 9.13
C LYS A 52 22.43 38.60 9.47
N GLU A 53 21.26 39.21 9.58
CA GLU A 53 19.99 38.56 9.31
C GLU A 53 20.09 37.87 7.95
N ASN A 54 20.65 36.66 7.91
CA ASN A 54 20.65 35.86 6.70
C ASN A 54 19.28 35.20 6.60
N GLY A 55 18.30 35.99 6.16
CA GLY A 55 17.06 35.47 5.61
C GLY A 55 17.39 34.35 4.62
N MET A 56 16.56 33.31 4.61
CA MET A 56 16.77 32.10 3.81
C MET A 56 17.39 32.37 2.44
N SER A 57 18.44 31.62 2.11
CA SER A 57 19.03 31.59 0.77
C SER A 57 17.92 31.40 -0.27
N ARG A 58 18.04 32.04 -1.44
CA ARG A 58 17.05 31.91 -2.53
C ARG A 58 16.76 30.44 -2.86
N ASN A 59 17.76 29.58 -2.74
CA ASN A 59 17.60 28.14 -2.94
C ASN A 59 16.79 27.48 -1.82
N GLN A 60 17.00 27.88 -0.56
CA GLN A 60 16.24 27.41 0.59
C GLN A 60 14.76 27.79 0.47
N LYS A 61 14.46 29.04 0.08
CA LYS A 61 13.07 29.48 -0.18
C LYS A 61 12.40 28.66 -1.27
N LYS A 62 13.12 28.36 -2.36
CA LYS A 62 12.61 27.50 -3.44
C LYS A 62 12.36 26.07 -2.94
N ILE A 63 13.26 25.52 -2.12
CA ILE A 63 13.09 24.19 -1.52
C ILE A 63 11.84 24.16 -0.66
N GLU A 64 11.60 25.17 0.18
CA GLU A 64 10.39 25.22 1.01
C GLU A 64 9.11 25.35 0.20
N VAL A 65 9.10 26.20 -0.82
CA VAL A 65 7.94 26.33 -1.73
C VAL A 65 7.65 25.00 -2.41
N LEU A 66 8.67 24.35 -3.00
CA LEU A 66 8.51 23.05 -3.65
C LEU A 66 8.09 21.95 -2.66
N SER A 67 8.58 22.00 -1.42
CA SER A 67 8.21 21.03 -0.38
C SER A 67 6.74 21.15 -0.02
N ARG A 68 6.23 22.38 0.12
CA ARG A 68 4.80 22.65 0.34
C ARG A 68 3.94 22.20 -0.84
N GLU A 69 4.38 22.45 -2.07
CA GLU A 69 3.68 21.97 -3.26
C GLU A 69 3.63 20.43 -3.34
N ILE A 70 4.72 19.75 -2.98
CA ILE A 70 4.76 18.28 -2.92
C ILE A 70 3.78 17.77 -1.87
N GLU A 71 3.75 18.39 -0.69
CA GLU A 71 2.83 18.00 0.37
C GLU A 71 1.37 18.19 -0.04
N GLN A 72 1.02 19.33 -0.66
CA GLN A 72 -0.31 19.58 -1.20
C GLN A 72 -0.69 18.55 -2.27
N LYS A 73 0.21 18.27 -3.22
CA LYS A 73 -0.06 17.28 -4.28
C LYS A 73 -0.21 15.86 -3.73
N LYS A 74 0.55 15.50 -2.68
CA LYS A 74 0.39 14.22 -1.99
C LYS A 74 -0.97 14.12 -1.29
N ALA A 75 -1.43 15.17 -0.63
CA ALA A 75 -2.76 15.22 -0.02
C ALA A 75 -3.85 15.03 -1.09
N LEU A 76 -3.77 15.76 -2.20
CA LEU A 76 -4.69 15.60 -3.33
C LEU A 76 -4.69 14.19 -3.92
N LEU A 77 -3.51 13.57 -4.07
CA LEU A 77 -3.40 12.19 -4.55
C LEU A 77 -4.06 11.21 -3.57
N SER A 78 -3.85 11.38 -2.27
CA SER A 78 -4.49 10.55 -1.24
C SER A 78 -6.02 10.65 -1.33
N ASP A 79 -6.57 11.86 -1.44
CA ASP A 79 -8.01 12.08 -1.53
C ASP A 79 -8.60 11.45 -2.81
N LEU A 80 -7.94 11.62 -3.95
CA LEU A 80 -8.35 11.01 -5.21
C LEU A 80 -8.27 9.48 -5.14
N ALA A 81 -7.23 8.92 -4.53
CA ALA A 81 -7.10 7.47 -4.34
C ALA A 81 -8.21 6.92 -3.44
N GLN A 82 -8.58 7.63 -2.38
CA GLN A 82 -9.71 7.26 -1.53
C GLN A 82 -11.03 7.29 -2.29
N LYS A 83 -11.28 8.33 -3.09
CA LYS A 83 -12.47 8.42 -3.95
C LYS A 83 -12.53 7.28 -4.96
N ALA A 84 -11.42 6.97 -5.64
CA ALA A 84 -11.35 5.87 -6.59
C ALA A 84 -11.62 4.51 -5.92
N LYS A 85 -11.09 4.29 -4.71
CA LYS A 85 -11.34 3.07 -3.93
C LYS A 85 -12.80 2.95 -3.49
N GLU A 86 -13.43 4.08 -3.12
CA GLU A 86 -14.84 4.09 -2.78
C GLU A 86 -15.72 3.82 -4.00
N GLU A 87 -15.38 4.39 -5.15
CA GLU A 87 -16.07 4.12 -6.40
C GLU A 87 -15.95 2.65 -6.81
N SER A 88 -14.76 2.04 -6.69
CA SER A 88 -14.58 0.62 -6.97
C SER A 88 -15.40 -0.27 -6.03
N ARG A 89 -15.44 0.05 -4.73
CA ARG A 89 -16.30 -0.64 -3.76
C ARG A 89 -17.78 -0.55 -4.12
N ARG A 90 -18.26 0.63 -4.54
CA ARG A 90 -19.65 0.82 -4.99
C ARG A 90 -19.94 0.05 -6.26
N ALA A 91 -19.04 0.07 -7.24
CA ALA A 91 -19.16 -0.69 -8.47
C ALA A 91 -19.22 -2.21 -8.20
N ASP A 92 -18.36 -2.71 -7.30
CA ASP A 92 -18.35 -4.12 -6.92
C ASP A 92 -19.60 -4.52 -6.12
N ALA A 93 -20.08 -3.67 -5.21
CA ALA A 93 -21.34 -3.88 -4.51
C ALA A 93 -22.51 -3.95 -5.50
N ARG A 94 -22.58 -3.01 -6.44
CA ARG A 94 -23.61 -3.00 -7.49
C ARG A 94 -23.52 -4.25 -8.37
N ARG A 95 -22.31 -4.66 -8.77
CA ARG A 95 -22.06 -5.89 -9.53
C ARG A 95 -22.62 -7.11 -8.80
N LYS A 96 -22.31 -7.26 -7.52
CA LYS A 96 -22.80 -8.38 -6.68
C LYS A 96 -24.33 -8.39 -6.57
N ILE A 97 -24.96 -7.23 -6.40
CA ILE A 97 -26.42 -7.12 -6.33
C ILE A 97 -27.07 -7.55 -7.66
N ILE A 98 -26.54 -7.07 -8.80
CA ILE A 98 -27.08 -7.41 -10.12
C ILE A 98 -26.96 -8.91 -10.39
N TYR A 99 -25.77 -9.49 -10.21
CA TYR A 99 -25.59 -10.93 -10.43
C TYR A 99 -26.36 -11.78 -9.43
N GLY A 100 -26.43 -11.36 -8.16
CA GLY A 100 -27.22 -12.05 -7.14
C GLY A 100 -28.70 -12.08 -7.50
N GLY A 101 -29.28 -10.93 -7.89
CA GLY A 101 -30.67 -10.85 -8.33
C GLY A 101 -30.94 -11.66 -9.59
N ALA A 102 -30.05 -11.58 -10.59
CA ALA A 102 -30.17 -12.37 -11.82
C ALA A 102 -30.08 -13.89 -11.55
N PHE A 103 -29.25 -14.32 -10.61
CA PHE A 103 -29.16 -15.72 -10.21
C PHE A 103 -30.44 -16.21 -9.51
N LEU A 104 -31.03 -15.41 -8.62
CA LEU A 104 -32.30 -15.76 -7.98
C LEU A 104 -33.43 -15.90 -9.02
N ALA A 105 -33.52 -14.96 -9.96
CA ALA A 105 -34.47 -15.06 -11.08
C ALA A 105 -34.20 -16.29 -11.95
N PHE A 106 -32.92 -16.63 -12.19
CA PHE A 106 -32.57 -17.85 -12.91
C PHE A 106 -33.09 -19.11 -12.20
N LEU A 107 -32.98 -19.21 -10.87
CA LEU A 107 -33.49 -20.37 -10.13
C LEU A 107 -35.00 -20.59 -10.30
N GLU A 108 -35.78 -19.52 -10.51
CA GLU A 108 -37.23 -19.63 -10.78
C GLU A 108 -37.53 -20.26 -12.15
N THR A 109 -36.60 -20.16 -13.11
CA THR A 109 -36.74 -20.74 -14.45
C THR A 109 -36.26 -22.18 -14.55
N VAL A 110 -35.49 -22.65 -13.58
CA VAL A 110 -34.89 -23.99 -13.58
C VAL A 110 -35.92 -25.03 -13.12
N PRO A 111 -35.95 -26.25 -13.70
CA PRO A 111 -36.81 -27.32 -13.23
C PRO A 111 -36.61 -27.61 -11.73
N ALA A 112 -37.71 -27.87 -11.01
CA ALA A 112 -37.72 -28.01 -9.55
C ALA A 112 -36.75 -29.08 -9.01
N GLU A 113 -36.40 -30.09 -9.82
CA GLU A 113 -35.44 -31.13 -9.45
C GLU A 113 -33.99 -30.64 -9.42
N GLN A 114 -33.65 -29.65 -10.25
CA GLN A 114 -32.27 -29.16 -10.43
C GLN A 114 -31.97 -27.94 -9.57
N ALA A 115 -32.97 -27.09 -9.32
CA ALA A 115 -32.86 -25.91 -8.46
C ALA A 115 -32.20 -26.20 -7.08
N PRO A 116 -32.57 -27.26 -6.31
CA PRO A 116 -31.95 -27.53 -5.01
C PRO A 116 -30.47 -27.92 -5.13
N ARG A 117 -30.07 -28.63 -6.20
CA ARG A 117 -28.67 -29.00 -6.43
C ARG A 117 -27.80 -27.79 -6.70
N ILE A 118 -28.31 -26.86 -7.51
CA ILE A 118 -27.62 -25.60 -7.82
C ILE A 118 -27.53 -24.74 -6.56
N LYS A 119 -28.63 -24.60 -5.82
CA LYS A 119 -28.65 -23.84 -4.57
C LYS A 119 -27.67 -24.39 -3.53
N ALA A 120 -27.63 -25.71 -3.32
CA ALA A 120 -26.71 -26.33 -2.36
C ALA A 120 -25.23 -26.07 -2.69
N ARG A 121 -24.86 -25.99 -3.98
CA ARG A 121 -23.50 -25.63 -4.39
C ARG A 121 -23.14 -24.21 -3.99
N ILE A 122 -24.06 -23.27 -4.16
CA ILE A 122 -23.85 -21.87 -3.75
C ILE A 122 -23.82 -21.76 -2.23
N ASP A 123 -24.71 -22.45 -1.52
CA ASP A 123 -24.75 -22.47 -0.06
C ASP A 123 -23.44 -23.02 0.53
N ALA A 124 -22.79 -23.99 -0.14
CA ALA A 124 -21.47 -24.49 0.25
C ALA A 124 -20.34 -23.46 0.05
N MET A 125 -20.48 -22.52 -0.88
CA MET A 125 -19.50 -21.46 -1.13
C MET A 125 -19.61 -20.31 -0.11
N ILE A 126 -20.71 -20.22 0.65
CA ILE A 126 -20.89 -19.21 1.68
C ILE A 126 -20.16 -19.65 2.95
N THR A 127 -18.95 -19.14 3.15
CA THR A 127 -18.09 -19.53 4.28
C THR A 127 -18.22 -18.61 5.50
N ASN A 128 -18.73 -17.40 5.33
CA ASN A 128 -18.86 -16.44 6.42
C ASN A 128 -19.99 -16.84 7.38
N ARG A 129 -19.65 -17.09 8.65
CA ARG A 129 -20.59 -17.50 9.70
C ARG A 129 -21.79 -16.58 9.85
N LYS A 130 -21.59 -15.25 9.79
CA LYS A 130 -22.69 -14.27 9.92
C LYS A 130 -23.69 -14.38 8.77
N ASP A 131 -23.18 -14.55 7.56
CA ASP A 131 -23.99 -14.69 6.35
C ASP A 131 -24.73 -16.03 6.34
N ARG A 132 -24.07 -17.12 6.80
CA ARG A 132 -24.71 -18.43 6.98
C ARG A 132 -25.86 -18.35 7.98
N HIS A 133 -25.67 -17.71 9.13
CA HIS A 133 -26.73 -17.51 10.12
C HIS A 133 -27.87 -16.65 9.56
N PHE A 134 -27.56 -15.57 8.84
CA PHE A 134 -28.58 -14.73 8.18
C PHE A 134 -29.44 -15.52 7.17
N LEU A 135 -28.83 -16.46 6.46
CA LEU A 135 -29.50 -17.32 5.47
C LEU A 135 -30.11 -18.61 6.06
N GLY A 136 -29.97 -18.85 7.37
CA GLY A 136 -30.45 -20.07 8.03
C GLY A 136 -29.69 -21.34 7.62
N LEU A 137 -28.45 -21.21 7.15
CA LEU A 137 -27.60 -22.33 6.75
C LEU A 137 -26.91 -22.96 7.97
N PRO A 138 -26.68 -24.29 7.98
CA PRO A 138 -25.96 -24.95 9.06
C PRO A 138 -24.54 -24.40 9.19
N GLU A 139 -24.00 -24.32 10.39
CA GLU A 139 -22.59 -23.94 10.57
C GLU A 139 -21.66 -24.98 9.92
N LEU A 140 -20.51 -24.52 9.41
CA LEU A 140 -19.47 -25.36 8.82
C LEU A 140 -18.61 -26.01 9.91
#